data_AF-A0A7V9AU09-F1
#
_entry.id   AF-A0A7V9AU09-F1
#
_cell.length_a   1.000
_cell.length_b   1.000
_cell.length_c   1.000
_cell.angle_alpha   90.00
_cell.angle_beta   90.00
_cell.angle_gamma   90.00
#
_symmetry.space_group_name_H-M   'P 1'
#
loop_
_entity.id
_entity.type
_entity.pdbx_description
1 polymer ?
#
loop_
_entity_poly.entity_id
_entity_poly.type
_entity_poly.pdbx_seq_one_letter_code
_entity_poly.pdbx_strand_id
1 'polypeptide(L)'
;MSFYAFALVVMAWATTTAYAPVQPPKAVAVPPNPNPASAVHTPAASSAQPVKLPGLPNFARISKQLLRGGQPNAAGFEELKKIGVAIVVNLGHETDEIAR
;
A
#
# COMPACT_ATOMS: atom_id res chain seq x y z
N MET A 1 38.11 22.40 -61.52
CA MET A 1 36.85 23.10 -61.17
C MET A 1 36.35 22.58 -59.84
N SER A 2 36.01 23.52 -58.95
CA SER A 2 35.47 23.38 -57.60
C SER A 2 34.14 22.62 -57.54
N PHE A 3 33.92 21.79 -56.50
CA PHE A 3 32.57 21.53 -55.96
C PHE A 3 32.62 21.25 -54.44
N TYR A 4 32.28 22.32 -53.70
CA TYR A 4 31.53 22.40 -52.43
C TYR A 4 31.63 21.25 -51.39
N ALA A 5 32.27 21.56 -50.26
CA ALA A 5 32.05 20.90 -48.99
C ALA A 5 30.68 21.32 -48.42
N PHE A 6 29.74 20.38 -48.32
CA PHE A 6 28.52 20.53 -47.53
C PHE A 6 28.76 19.92 -46.16
N ALA A 7 28.92 20.77 -45.14
CA ALA A 7 28.94 20.38 -43.74
C ALA A 7 27.53 19.93 -43.33
N LEU A 8 27.37 18.65 -43.02
CA LEU A 8 26.17 18.12 -42.39
C LEU A 8 26.30 18.27 -40.87
N VAL A 9 25.66 19.31 -40.34
CA VAL A 9 25.44 19.49 -38.90
C VAL A 9 24.35 18.51 -38.48
N VAL A 10 24.72 17.45 -37.76
CA VAL A 10 23.77 16.54 -37.12
C VAL A 10 23.33 17.17 -35.80
N MET A 11 22.19 17.86 -35.80
CA MET A 11 21.52 18.29 -34.56
C MET A 11 20.90 17.07 -33.88
N ALA A 12 21.58 16.55 -32.85
CA ALA A 12 20.99 15.63 -31.89
C ALA A 12 20.17 16.44 -30.88
N TRP A 13 18.85 16.48 -31.04
CA TRP A 13 17.96 17.02 -30.00
C TRP A 13 17.72 15.93 -28.95
N ALA A 14 18.49 15.96 -27.88
CA ALA A 14 18.18 15.21 -26.67
C ALA A 14 17.04 15.94 -25.94
N THR A 15 15.79 15.50 -26.12
CA THR A 15 14.69 15.94 -25.27
C THR A 15 14.75 15.18 -23.94
N THR A 16 15.56 15.68 -23.00
CA THR A 16 15.43 15.27 -21.61
C THR A 16 14.18 15.93 -21.05
N THR A 17 13.09 15.16 -20.89
CA THR A 17 11.96 15.60 -20.08
C THR A 17 12.40 15.50 -18.63
N ALA A 18 12.74 16.64 -18.03
CA ALA A 18 12.95 16.71 -16.59
C ALA A 18 11.60 16.49 -15.88
N TYR A 19 11.49 15.42 -15.11
CA TYR A 19 10.36 15.19 -14.21
C TYR A 19 10.42 16.21 -13.07
N ALA A 20 9.53 17.20 -13.09
CA ALA A 20 9.41 18.17 -12.01
C ALA A 20 8.79 17.49 -10.77
N PRO A 21 9.38 17.61 -9.57
CA PRO A 21 8.74 17.10 -8.36
C PRO A 21 7.50 17.95 -8.05
N VAL A 22 6.32 17.33 -8.13
CA VAL A 22 5.08 17.91 -7.63
C VAL A 22 5.20 18.09 -6.10
N GLN A 23 5.24 19.34 -5.65
CA GLN A 23 5.18 19.65 -4.22
C GLN A 23 3.77 19.29 -3.72
N PRO A 24 3.62 18.59 -2.59
CA PRO A 24 2.30 18.39 -2.00
C PRO A 24 1.68 19.74 -1.67
N PRO A 25 0.35 19.92 -1.87
CA PRO A 25 -0.31 21.18 -1.54
C PRO A 25 -0.11 21.48 -0.05
N LYS A 26 0.32 22.70 0.27
CA LYS A 26 0.30 23.21 1.66
C LYS A 26 -1.12 23.04 2.20
N ALA A 27 -1.24 22.31 3.32
CA ALA A 27 -2.51 22.08 3.98
C ALA A 27 -3.19 23.41 4.34
N VAL A 28 -4.25 23.75 3.61
CA VAL A 28 -5.18 24.81 4.01
C VAL A 28 -6.02 24.24 5.13
N ALA A 29 -5.98 24.87 6.31
CA ALA A 29 -6.75 24.44 7.47
C ALA A 29 -8.25 24.53 7.16
N VAL A 30 -8.91 23.37 7.09
CA VAL A 30 -10.37 23.28 6.99
C VAL A 30 -10.96 23.65 8.37
N PRO A 31 -11.91 24.60 8.46
CA PRO A 31 -12.54 24.94 9.74
C PRO A 31 -13.30 23.72 10.29
N PRO A 32 -13.33 23.52 11.62
CA PRO A 32 -13.95 22.35 12.23
C PRO A 32 -15.46 22.34 11.95
N ASN A 33 -15.94 21.26 11.32
CA ASN A 33 -17.37 21.01 11.12
C ASN A 33 -18.02 20.62 12.46
N PRO A 34 -19.02 21.36 12.98
CA PRO A 34 -19.63 21.11 14.28
C PRO A 34 -20.60 19.92 14.31
N ASN A 35 -20.69 19.12 13.25
CA ASN A 35 -21.54 17.93 13.25
C ASN A 35 -21.05 16.89 14.28
N PRO A 36 -21.88 16.45 15.25
CA PRO A 36 -21.50 15.44 16.24
C PRO A 36 -21.24 14.04 15.63
N ALA A 37 -21.60 13.83 14.37
CA ALA A 37 -21.22 12.62 13.61
C ALA A 37 -19.73 12.60 13.21
N SER A 38 -19.01 13.73 13.36
CA SER A 38 -17.56 13.84 13.18
C SER A 38 -16.80 13.68 14.50
N ALA A 39 -17.46 13.20 15.57
CA ALA A 39 -16.77 12.81 16.80
C ALA A 39 -15.61 11.91 16.40
N VAL A 40 -14.43 12.47 16.58
CA VAL A 40 -13.20 12.06 15.94
C VAL A 40 -12.98 10.61 16.34
N HIS A 41 -13.14 9.68 15.39
CA HIS A 41 -12.38 8.44 15.45
C HIS A 41 -10.94 8.87 15.25
N THR A 42 -10.32 9.42 16.29
CA THR A 42 -8.89 9.68 16.31
C THR A 42 -8.32 8.30 16.06
N PRO A 43 -7.64 8.03 14.94
CA PRO A 43 -6.85 6.83 14.88
C PRO A 43 -5.74 7.10 15.89
N ALA A 44 -5.97 6.73 17.15
CA ALA A 44 -4.89 6.46 18.08
C ALA A 44 -3.98 5.56 17.27
N ALA A 45 -2.79 6.07 16.93
CA ALA A 45 -1.86 5.40 16.05
C ALA A 45 -1.66 3.99 16.57
N SER A 46 -2.41 3.06 15.98
CA SER A 46 -2.57 1.73 16.52
C SER A 46 -1.38 0.97 15.99
N SER A 47 -0.28 1.08 16.73
CA SER A 47 0.96 0.39 16.41
C SER A 47 0.65 -1.11 16.38
N ALA A 48 0.61 -1.65 15.17
CA ALA A 48 0.36 -3.05 14.93
C ALA A 48 1.31 -3.88 15.81
N GLN A 49 0.76 -4.72 16.68
CA GLN A 49 1.55 -5.60 17.52
C GLN A 49 1.82 -6.87 16.72
N PRO A 50 3.06 -7.10 16.25
CA PRO A 50 3.38 -8.32 15.50
C PRO A 50 3.23 -9.54 16.41
N VAL A 51 2.53 -10.56 15.92
CA VAL A 51 2.35 -11.81 16.65
C VAL A 51 2.83 -12.94 15.76
N LYS A 52 3.77 -13.75 16.26
CA LYS A 52 4.25 -14.92 15.52
C LYS A 52 3.31 -16.09 15.75
N LEU A 53 2.55 -16.47 14.72
CA LEU A 53 1.78 -17.71 14.69
C LEU A 53 2.35 -18.65 13.62
N PRO A 54 2.50 -19.96 13.93
CA PRO A 54 2.85 -20.96 12.94
C PRO A 54 1.87 -20.94 11.76
N GLY A 55 2.38 -20.99 10.54
CA GLY A 55 1.54 -21.06 9.35
C GLY A 55 0.78 -19.78 8.98
N LEU A 56 1.08 -18.66 9.65
CA LEU A 56 0.43 -17.37 9.40
C LEU A 56 1.48 -16.25 9.21
N PRO A 57 1.87 -15.95 7.97
CA PRO A 57 2.89 -14.94 7.68
C PRO A 57 2.37 -13.53 7.95
N ASN A 58 3.27 -12.59 8.25
CA ASN A 58 2.98 -11.15 8.40
C ASN A 58 1.81 -10.80 9.35
N PHE A 59 1.57 -11.65 10.35
CA PHE A 59 0.44 -11.52 11.26
C PHE A 59 0.66 -10.46 12.35
N ALA A 60 -0.35 -9.63 12.57
CA ALA A 60 -0.32 -8.59 13.59
C ALA A 60 -1.71 -8.27 14.12
N ARG A 61 -1.77 -7.90 15.40
CA ARG A 61 -2.98 -7.37 16.03
C ARG A 61 -3.01 -5.85 15.88
N ILE A 62 -4.08 -5.35 15.26
CA ILE A 62 -4.31 -3.90 15.13
C ILE A 62 -5.12 -3.44 16.34
N SER A 63 -6.29 -4.03 16.57
CA SER A 63 -7.12 -3.70 17.73
C SER A 63 -7.50 -4.95 18.51
N LYS A 64 -8.28 -4.81 19.59
CA LYS A 64 -8.76 -5.96 20.39
C LYS A 64 -9.55 -6.97 19.56
N GLN A 65 -10.22 -6.51 18.49
CA GLN A 65 -11.11 -7.32 17.64
C GLN A 65 -10.61 -7.43 16.19
N LEU A 66 -9.60 -6.66 15.80
CA LEU A 66 -9.08 -6.64 14.43
C LEU A 66 -7.66 -7.18 14.36
N LEU A 67 -7.52 -8.22 13.56
CA LEU A 67 -6.27 -8.88 13.24
C LEU A 67 -6.02 -8.71 11.74
N ARG A 68 -4.76 -8.63 11.34
CA ARG A 68 -4.37 -8.66 9.92
C ARG A 68 -3.21 -9.61 9.72
N GLY A 69 -3.03 -10.12 8.50
CA GLY A 69 -1.92 -10.99 8.16
C GLY A 69 -1.86 -11.31 6.67
N GLY A 70 -0.90 -12.14 6.30
CA GLY A 70 -0.89 -12.82 5.01
C GLY A 70 -1.77 -14.08 5.04
N GLN A 71 -1.87 -14.75 3.88
CA GLN A 71 -2.73 -15.92 3.70
C GLN A 71 -2.35 -17.05 4.69
N PRO A 72 -3.31 -17.57 5.49
CA PRO A 72 -3.09 -18.73 6.33
C PRO A 72 -2.84 -19.99 5.49
N ASN A 73 -1.99 -20.89 5.98
CA ASN A 73 -1.99 -22.28 5.54
C ASN A 73 -2.89 -23.15 6.46
N ALA A 74 -2.99 -24.46 6.19
CA ALA A 74 -3.83 -25.38 6.97
C ALA A 74 -3.55 -25.33 8.49
N ALA A 75 -2.28 -25.30 8.89
CA ALA A 75 -1.90 -25.17 10.31
C ALA A 75 -2.25 -23.77 10.86
N GLY A 76 -2.13 -22.73 10.05
CA GLY A 76 -2.50 -21.37 10.41
C GLY A 76 -3.99 -21.23 10.76
N PHE A 77 -4.87 -21.92 10.04
CA PHE A 77 -6.31 -21.93 10.36
C PHE A 77 -6.61 -22.59 11.72
N GLU A 78 -5.92 -23.68 12.07
CA GLU A 78 -6.05 -24.31 13.39
C GLU A 78 -5.60 -23.38 14.51
N GLU A 79 -4.51 -22.64 14.32
CA GLU A 79 -4.06 -21.65 15.29
C GLU A 79 -5.03 -20.47 15.43
N LEU A 80 -5.60 -19.98 14.32
CA LEU A 80 -6.63 -18.94 14.35
C LEU A 80 -7.87 -19.37 15.16
N LYS A 81 -8.27 -20.64 15.04
CA LYS A 81 -9.37 -21.22 15.81
C LYS A 81 -9.05 -21.26 17.30
N LYS A 82 -7.84 -21.65 17.68
CA LYS A 82 -7.39 -21.70 19.09
C LYS A 82 -7.43 -20.32 19.76
N ILE A 83 -7.11 -19.26 19.02
CA ILE A 83 -7.16 -17.89 19.54
C ILE A 83 -8.55 -17.24 19.43
N GLY A 84 -9.57 -17.99 18.98
CA GLY A 84 -10.97 -17.55 18.97
C GLY A 84 -11.34 -16.65 17.79
N VAL A 85 -10.61 -16.70 16.67
CA VAL A 85 -11.01 -15.99 15.46
C VAL A 85 -12.18 -16.70 14.80
N ALA A 86 -13.32 -16.02 14.76
CA ALA A 86 -14.55 -16.56 14.18
C ALA A 86 -14.69 -16.28 12.68
N ILE A 87 -14.12 -15.18 12.19
CA ILE A 87 -14.30 -14.70 10.82
C ILE A 87 -12.92 -14.39 10.22
N VAL A 88 -12.67 -14.93 9.02
CA VAL A 88 -11.51 -14.60 8.19
C VAL A 88 -12.03 -13.97 6.91
N VAL A 89 -11.62 -12.73 6.64
CA VAL A 89 -11.94 -12.03 5.40
C VAL A 89 -10.76 -12.20 4.45
N ASN A 90 -10.95 -12.94 3.35
CA ASN A 90 -9.95 -13.06 2.30
C ASN A 90 -10.08 -11.87 1.33
N LEU A 91 -9.00 -11.11 1.17
CA LEU A 91 -8.90 -9.98 0.25
C LEU A 91 -7.92 -10.26 -0.91
N GLY A 92 -7.40 -11.49 -1.00
CA GLY A 92 -6.54 -11.92 -2.11
C GLY A 92 -7.34 -12.07 -3.41
N HIS A 93 -6.63 -12.08 -4.54
CA HIS A 93 -7.23 -12.32 -5.84
C HIS A 93 -7.56 -13.81 -6.02
N GLU A 94 -8.74 -14.10 -6.54
CA GLU A 94 -9.19 -15.47 -6.86
C GLU A 94 -8.28 -16.20 -7.86
N THR A 95 -7.55 -15.46 -8.69
CA THR A 95 -6.62 -16.02 -9.68
C THR A 95 -5.46 -16.80 -9.04
N ASP A 96 -5.06 -16.44 -7.82
CA ASP A 96 -4.00 -17.13 -7.08
C ASP A 96 -4.47 -18.47 -6.47
N GLU A 97 -5.79 -18.73 -6.45
CA GLU A 97 -6.38 -19.98 -5.95
C GLU A 97 -6.38 -21.09 -7.01
N ILE A 98 -6.39 -20.72 -8.30
CA ILE A 98 -6.43 -21.65 -9.44
C ILE A 98 -5.01 -22.14 -9.82
N ALA A 99 -3.98 -21.42 -9.39
CA ALA A 99 -2.59 -21.70 -9.74
C ALA A 99 -1.87 -22.66 -8.76
N ARG A 100 -2.57 -23.26 -7.79
CA ARG A 100 -1.99 -24.12 -6.75
C ARG A 100 -2.48 -25.55 -6.76
#